data_AF-A0A812H3H5-F1
#
_entry.id   AF-A0A812H3H5-F1
#
_cell.length_a   1.000
_cell.length_b   1.000
_cell.length_c   1.000
_cell.angle_alpha   90.00
_cell.angle_beta   90.00
_cell.angle_gamma   90.00
#
_symmetry.space_group_name_H-M   'P 1'
#
loop_
_entity.id
_entity.type
_entity.pdbx_description
1 polymer ?
#
loop_
_entity_poly.entity_id
_entity_poly.type
_entity_poly.pdbx_seq_one_letter_code
_entity_poly.pdbx_strand_id
1 'polypeptide(L)'
;MSEKISTSALAKRRQVEAKQLFADLKRAGYITRQEDNWILTEEGIKFGGEYVEHSKFGPFIVWPTTLHIELSLSSGQTFSATQLGDKLNLNAKRMNQLLSELGWISKSEEGWTLTEAGIRAGGQQRADKASQNTFVVWHEIVLRNKRLKQSVVEFLGQDAESHSTDKSYSSFRQKFEAKHRTLDGHYVRSKGELLIDNWLYLAGVVHAYERQLPIEQDVMSDFYLPGGKVYLQFWGSDTGEMLEAEREKIRAVYEQHNFNLIEVKPSELDKLDEVLPKRLRLFGIQAY
;
A
#
# COMPACT_ATOMS: atom_id res chain seq x y z
N MET A 1 17.02 -11.68 -20.93
CA MET A 1 15.60 -11.52 -20.53
C MET A 1 14.80 -12.66 -21.12
N SER A 2 13.91 -13.30 -20.36
CA SER A 2 13.01 -14.33 -20.91
C SER A 2 12.05 -13.66 -21.90
N GLU A 3 11.81 -14.29 -23.04
CA GLU A 3 10.75 -13.88 -23.97
C GLU A 3 9.42 -13.80 -23.21
N LYS A 4 8.71 -12.66 -23.32
CA LYS A 4 7.40 -12.44 -22.72
C LYS A 4 6.33 -12.35 -23.79
N ILE A 5 5.21 -13.02 -23.56
CA ILE A 5 4.10 -13.13 -24.52
C ILE A 5 2.76 -12.94 -23.82
N SER A 6 1.72 -12.55 -24.56
CA SER A 6 0.38 -12.37 -24.02
C SER A 6 -0.19 -13.68 -23.47
N THR A 7 -1.17 -13.59 -22.57
CA THR A 7 -1.86 -14.78 -22.02
C THR A 7 -2.41 -15.69 -23.14
N SER A 8 -3.03 -15.14 -24.19
CA SER A 8 -3.54 -15.93 -25.31
C SER A 8 -2.42 -16.61 -26.11
N ALA A 9 -1.29 -15.94 -26.31
CA ALA A 9 -0.12 -16.54 -26.97
C ALA A 9 0.53 -17.63 -26.09
N LEU A 10 0.58 -17.42 -24.77
CA LEU A 10 1.08 -18.41 -23.82
C LEU A 10 0.19 -19.65 -23.79
N ALA A 11 -1.13 -19.49 -23.84
CA ALA A 11 -2.08 -20.59 -23.94
C ALA A 11 -1.85 -21.43 -25.20
N LYS A 12 -1.72 -20.76 -26.36
CA LYS A 12 -1.40 -21.42 -27.64
C LYS A 12 -0.08 -22.19 -27.58
N ARG A 13 0.96 -21.60 -26.98
CA ARG A 13 2.28 -22.25 -26.83
C ARG A 13 2.21 -23.49 -25.93
N ARG A 14 1.37 -23.46 -24.89
CA ARG A 14 1.11 -24.60 -23.98
C ARG A 14 0.10 -25.60 -24.52
N GLN A 15 -0.48 -25.36 -25.69
CA GLN A 15 -1.55 -26.17 -26.27
C GLN A 15 -2.76 -26.31 -25.33
N VAL A 16 -3.10 -25.23 -24.62
CA VAL A 16 -4.29 -25.15 -23.77
C VAL A 16 -5.25 -24.07 -24.27
N GLU A 17 -6.52 -24.22 -23.94
CA GLU A 17 -7.53 -23.20 -24.21
C GLU A 17 -7.20 -21.90 -23.47
N ALA A 18 -7.31 -20.76 -24.15
CA ALA A 18 -7.02 -19.45 -23.54
C ALA A 18 -7.90 -19.22 -22.30
N LYS A 19 -9.18 -19.60 -22.39
CA LYS A 19 -10.13 -19.52 -21.26
C LYS A 19 -9.65 -20.32 -20.04
N GLN A 20 -9.03 -21.48 -20.26
CA GLN A 20 -8.49 -22.29 -19.17
C GLN A 20 -7.29 -21.60 -18.52
N LEU A 21 -6.35 -21.07 -19.32
CA LEU A 21 -5.19 -20.37 -18.77
C LEU A 21 -5.58 -19.12 -17.98
N PHE A 22 -6.57 -18.35 -18.45
CA PHE A 22 -7.12 -17.23 -17.67
C PHE A 22 -7.74 -17.69 -16.35
N ALA A 23 -8.45 -18.82 -16.34
CA ALA A 23 -9.01 -19.40 -15.12
C ALA A 23 -7.92 -19.85 -14.15
N ASP A 24 -6.84 -20.46 -14.65
CA ASP A 24 -5.69 -20.92 -13.88
C ASP A 24 -4.93 -19.75 -13.24
N LEU A 25 -4.65 -18.69 -14.01
CA LEU A 25 -4.03 -17.46 -13.51
C LEU A 25 -4.90 -16.76 -12.45
N LYS A 26 -6.22 -16.72 -12.67
CA LYS A 26 -7.17 -16.17 -11.69
C LYS A 26 -7.18 -17.00 -10.41
N ARG A 27 -7.20 -18.34 -10.54
CA ARG A 27 -7.18 -19.26 -9.39
C ARG A 27 -5.88 -19.17 -8.60
N ALA A 28 -4.75 -18.97 -9.27
CA ALA A 28 -3.47 -18.73 -8.63
C ALA A 28 -3.40 -17.33 -7.94
N GLY A 29 -4.38 -16.47 -8.18
CA GLY A 29 -4.41 -15.10 -7.66
C GLY A 29 -3.52 -14.14 -8.44
N TYR A 30 -2.99 -14.52 -9.60
CA TYR A 30 -2.06 -13.70 -10.39
C TYR A 30 -2.79 -12.56 -11.11
N ILE A 31 -4.05 -12.79 -11.48
CA ILE A 31 -4.92 -11.79 -12.07
C ILE A 31 -6.26 -11.77 -11.36
N THR A 32 -6.88 -10.61 -11.31
CA THR A 32 -8.27 -10.44 -10.88
C THR A 32 -9.09 -9.87 -12.03
N ARG A 33 -10.41 -10.07 -11.98
CA ARG A 33 -11.31 -9.48 -12.97
C ARG A 33 -12.07 -8.35 -12.30
N GLN A 34 -12.00 -7.17 -12.90
CA GLN A 34 -12.81 -6.03 -12.53
C GLN A 34 -13.60 -5.61 -13.77
N GLU A 35 -14.93 -5.59 -13.64
CA GLU A 35 -15.83 -5.37 -14.77
C GLU A 35 -15.48 -6.35 -15.92
N ASP A 36 -15.03 -5.83 -17.06
CA ASP A 36 -14.64 -6.59 -18.24
C ASP A 36 -13.14 -6.71 -18.45
N ASN A 37 -12.33 -6.16 -17.54
CA ASN A 37 -10.88 -6.12 -17.66
C ASN A 37 -10.18 -7.09 -16.71
N TRP A 38 -9.11 -7.69 -17.21
CA TRP A 38 -8.16 -8.46 -16.39
C TRP A 38 -7.11 -7.52 -15.83
N ILE A 39 -6.98 -7.53 -14.51
CA ILE A 39 -6.02 -6.70 -13.80
C ILE A 39 -4.95 -7.60 -13.21
N LEU A 40 -3.70 -7.22 -13.44
CA LEU A 40 -2.53 -7.87 -12.91
C LEU A 40 -2.42 -7.54 -11.42
N THR A 41 -2.32 -8.57 -10.59
CA THR A 41 -2.14 -8.42 -9.14
C THR A 41 -0.66 -8.29 -8.79
N GLU A 42 -0.36 -7.88 -7.57
CA GLU A 42 1.00 -7.89 -7.03
C GLU A 42 1.61 -9.29 -7.07
N GLU A 43 0.83 -10.33 -6.78
CA GLU A 43 1.31 -11.70 -6.88
C GLU A 43 1.65 -12.06 -8.32
N GLY A 44 0.84 -11.65 -9.30
CA GLY A 44 1.12 -11.83 -10.71
C GLY A 44 2.43 -11.16 -11.15
N ILE A 45 2.72 -9.95 -10.64
CA ILE A 45 3.97 -9.24 -10.91
C ILE A 45 5.17 -10.05 -10.42
N LYS A 46 5.10 -10.65 -9.22
CA LYS A 46 6.19 -11.48 -8.67
C LYS A 46 6.52 -12.68 -9.55
N PHE A 47 5.50 -13.26 -10.19
CA PHE A 47 5.68 -14.36 -11.13
C PHE A 47 6.02 -13.88 -12.56
N GLY A 48 6.38 -12.60 -12.71
CA GLY A 48 6.95 -12.02 -13.93
C GLY A 48 5.93 -11.39 -14.88
N GLY A 49 4.67 -11.31 -14.46
CA GLY A 49 3.61 -10.61 -15.20
C GLY A 49 3.94 -9.11 -15.32
N GLU A 50 3.71 -8.55 -16.50
CA GLU A 50 3.92 -7.12 -16.78
C GLU A 50 2.82 -6.59 -17.70
N TYR A 51 2.61 -5.28 -17.64
CA TYR A 51 1.79 -4.57 -18.63
C TYR A 51 2.65 -4.16 -19.83
N VAL A 52 2.10 -4.35 -21.03
CA VAL A 52 2.65 -3.80 -22.27
C VAL A 52 1.56 -3.02 -22.99
N GLU A 53 1.94 -1.84 -23.49
CA GLU A 53 1.06 -1.02 -24.31
C GLU A 53 1.03 -1.52 -25.76
N HIS A 54 -0.18 -1.66 -26.33
CA HIS A 54 -0.36 -1.95 -27.74
C HIS A 54 -1.20 -0.86 -28.40
N SER A 55 -0.69 -0.29 -29.49
CA SER A 55 -1.32 0.81 -30.23
C SER A 55 -2.78 0.57 -30.64
N LYS A 56 -3.17 -0.69 -30.86
CA LYS A 56 -4.54 -1.09 -31.25
C LYS A 56 -5.42 -1.59 -30.10
N PHE A 57 -4.84 -2.13 -29.03
CA PHE A 57 -5.59 -2.90 -28.02
C PHE A 57 -5.48 -2.33 -26.61
N GLY A 58 -4.70 -1.26 -26.43
CA GLY A 58 -4.40 -0.68 -25.13
C GLY A 58 -3.47 -1.57 -24.30
N PRO A 59 -3.40 -1.35 -22.97
CA PRO A 59 -2.55 -2.10 -22.08
C PRO A 59 -3.05 -3.55 -21.92
N PHE A 60 -2.14 -4.51 -22.03
CA PHE A 60 -2.43 -5.93 -21.82
C PHE A 60 -1.32 -6.63 -21.05
N ILE A 61 -1.66 -7.76 -20.43
CA ILE A 61 -0.74 -8.51 -19.57
C ILE A 61 0.09 -9.50 -20.39
N VAL A 62 1.41 -9.45 -20.20
CA VAL A 62 2.38 -10.41 -20.74
C VAL A 62 3.04 -11.21 -19.64
N TRP A 63 3.50 -12.41 -19.98
CA TRP A 63 4.10 -13.37 -19.07
C TRP A 63 5.37 -13.97 -19.65
N PRO A 64 6.35 -14.35 -18.83
CA PRO A 64 7.47 -15.17 -19.26
C PRO A 64 6.97 -16.47 -19.91
N THR A 65 7.60 -16.87 -21.02
CA THR A 65 7.30 -18.17 -21.64
C THR A 65 7.54 -19.35 -20.68
N THR A 66 8.40 -19.17 -19.68
CA THR A 66 8.74 -20.12 -18.62
C THR A 66 7.87 -20.00 -17.37
N LEU A 67 6.77 -19.25 -17.39
CA LEU A 67 5.90 -19.07 -16.21
C LEU A 67 5.47 -20.42 -15.62
N HIS A 68 5.66 -20.64 -14.32
CA HIS A 68 5.08 -21.80 -13.64
C HIS A 68 3.88 -21.34 -12.80
N ILE A 69 2.74 -22.02 -12.97
CA ILE A 69 1.50 -21.71 -12.24
C ILE A 69 1.24 -22.86 -11.27
N GLU A 70 1.45 -22.61 -9.98
CA GLU A 70 1.26 -23.60 -8.94
C GLU A 70 -0.19 -23.59 -8.41
N LEU A 71 -1.07 -24.31 -9.10
CA LEU A 71 -2.49 -24.39 -8.74
C LEU A 71 -2.76 -25.10 -7.40
N SER A 72 -1.79 -25.80 -6.84
CA SER A 72 -1.87 -26.42 -5.50
C SER A 72 -1.75 -25.39 -4.37
N LEU A 73 -1.12 -24.25 -4.63
CA LEU A 73 -0.93 -23.21 -3.61
C LEU A 73 -2.20 -22.39 -3.37
N SER A 74 -3.18 -22.44 -4.25
CA SER A 74 -4.42 -21.68 -4.12
C SER A 74 -5.62 -22.49 -4.63
N SER A 75 -6.60 -22.63 -3.76
CA SER A 75 -7.95 -23.10 -4.08
C SER A 75 -8.75 -22.08 -4.91
N GLY A 76 -8.30 -20.83 -5.02
CA GLY A 76 -9.00 -19.75 -5.73
C GLY A 76 -10.18 -19.19 -4.94
N GLN A 77 -10.28 -19.53 -3.66
CA GLN A 77 -11.34 -19.06 -2.78
C GLN A 77 -11.18 -17.57 -2.49
N THR A 78 -12.34 -16.91 -2.31
CA THR A 78 -12.42 -15.52 -1.87
C THR A 78 -13.07 -15.44 -0.51
N PHE A 79 -12.50 -14.68 0.41
CA PHE A 79 -12.99 -14.49 1.77
C PHE A 79 -13.56 -13.09 1.96
N SER A 80 -14.68 -12.98 2.68
CA SER A 80 -15.17 -11.71 3.23
C SER A 80 -14.24 -11.20 4.34
N ALA A 81 -14.39 -9.93 4.73
CA ALA A 81 -13.67 -9.38 5.88
C ALA A 81 -13.92 -10.16 7.19
N THR A 82 -15.11 -10.74 7.37
CA THR A 82 -15.40 -11.62 8.51
C THR A 82 -14.55 -12.88 8.46
N GLN A 83 -14.58 -13.60 7.34
CA GLN A 83 -13.82 -14.84 7.17
C GLN A 83 -12.30 -14.63 7.21
N LEU A 84 -11.80 -13.51 6.68
CA LEU A 84 -10.40 -13.12 6.85
C LEU A 84 -10.07 -12.83 8.31
N GLY A 85 -10.93 -12.07 8.99
CA GLY A 85 -10.79 -11.74 10.39
C GLY A 85 -10.72 -13.00 11.26
N ASP A 86 -11.62 -13.96 11.05
CA ASP A 86 -11.64 -15.22 11.79
C ASP A 86 -10.31 -15.99 11.66
N LYS A 87 -9.71 -15.99 10.47
CA LYS A 87 -8.39 -16.62 10.22
C LYS A 87 -7.22 -15.87 10.87
N LEU A 88 -7.41 -14.60 11.19
CA LEU A 88 -6.39 -13.70 11.72
C LEU A 88 -6.68 -13.28 13.18
N ASN A 89 -7.65 -13.92 13.84
CA ASN A 89 -8.11 -13.59 15.20
C ASN A 89 -8.58 -12.13 15.36
N LEU A 90 -9.28 -11.60 14.34
CA LEU A 90 -9.85 -10.26 14.33
C LEU A 90 -11.34 -10.32 14.00
N ASN A 91 -12.12 -9.41 14.59
CA ASN A 91 -13.50 -9.23 14.11
C ASN A 91 -13.53 -8.47 12.78
N ALA A 92 -14.65 -8.59 12.05
CA ALA A 92 -14.83 -7.96 10.74
C ALA A 92 -14.62 -6.44 10.74
N LYS A 93 -14.98 -5.75 11.84
CA LYS A 93 -14.79 -4.30 11.96
C LYS A 93 -13.29 -3.95 11.99
N ARG A 94 -12.50 -4.65 12.80
CA ARG A 94 -11.04 -4.46 12.88
C ARG A 94 -10.35 -4.84 11.58
N MET A 95 -10.77 -5.95 10.97
CA MET A 95 -10.24 -6.36 9.67
C MET A 95 -10.45 -5.29 8.60
N ASN A 96 -11.65 -4.73 8.49
CA ASN A 96 -11.92 -3.64 7.55
C ASN A 96 -11.13 -2.36 7.87
N GLN A 97 -10.92 -2.04 9.16
CA GLN A 97 -10.09 -0.90 9.54
C GLN A 97 -8.64 -1.07 9.07
N LEU A 98 -8.04 -2.25 9.26
CA LEU A 98 -6.69 -2.55 8.78
C LEU A 98 -6.61 -2.51 7.26
N LEU A 99 -7.55 -3.14 6.55
CA LEU A 99 -7.62 -3.08 5.08
C LEU A 99 -7.77 -1.64 4.58
N SER A 100 -8.49 -0.79 5.32
CA SER A 100 -8.66 0.62 4.95
C SER A 100 -7.41 1.46 5.19
N GLU A 101 -6.70 1.17 6.28
CA GLU A 101 -5.41 1.79 6.63
C GLU A 101 -4.34 1.45 5.58
N LEU A 102 -4.30 0.21 5.10
CA LEU A 102 -3.47 -0.21 3.97
C LEU A 102 -3.85 0.46 2.63
N GLY A 103 -4.91 1.28 2.62
CA GLY A 103 -5.41 1.95 1.43
C GLY A 103 -6.17 1.02 0.49
N TRP A 104 -6.43 -0.23 0.85
CA TRP A 104 -7.06 -1.22 -0.03
C TRP A 104 -8.57 -1.07 -0.14
N ILE A 105 -9.21 -0.46 0.87
CA ILE A 105 -10.63 -0.07 0.85
C ILE A 105 -10.83 1.33 1.40
N SER A 106 -11.84 2.03 0.93
CA SER A 106 -12.32 3.31 1.49
C SER A 106 -13.73 3.16 2.03
N LYS A 107 -14.06 3.99 3.02
CA LYS A 107 -15.43 4.07 3.54
C LYS A 107 -16.21 5.08 2.72
N SER A 108 -17.37 4.68 2.22
CA SER A 108 -18.34 5.51 1.51
C SER A 108 -19.70 5.49 2.24
N GLU A 109 -20.67 6.26 1.74
CA GLU A 109 -22.04 6.24 2.26
C GLU A 109 -22.70 4.87 2.08
N GLU A 110 -22.32 4.14 1.03
CA GLU A 110 -22.83 2.81 0.65
C GLU A 110 -22.08 1.65 1.33
N GLY A 111 -21.08 1.93 2.16
CA GLY A 111 -20.30 0.93 2.89
C GLY A 111 -18.80 0.97 2.57
N TRP A 112 -18.22 -0.19 2.29
CA TRP A 112 -16.79 -0.30 1.96
C TRP A 112 -16.61 -0.44 0.45
N THR A 113 -15.86 0.49 -0.11
CA THR A 113 -15.54 0.54 -1.54
C THR A 113 -14.09 0.11 -1.76
N LEU A 114 -13.88 -0.79 -2.71
CA LEU A 114 -12.56 -1.27 -3.10
C LEU A 114 -11.77 -0.19 -3.86
N THR A 115 -10.48 -0.04 -3.55
CA THR A 115 -9.56 0.88 -4.26
C THR A 115 -8.73 0.13 -5.31
N GLU A 116 -8.03 0.86 -6.19
CA GLU A 116 -7.06 0.29 -7.14
C GLU A 116 -5.97 -0.54 -6.44
N ALA A 117 -5.45 -0.05 -5.31
CA ALA A 117 -4.50 -0.81 -4.50
C ALA A 117 -5.13 -2.11 -3.99
N GLY A 118 -6.38 -2.07 -3.53
CA GLY A 118 -7.10 -3.27 -3.09
C GLY A 118 -7.34 -4.28 -4.23
N ILE A 119 -7.62 -3.80 -5.44
CA ILE A 119 -7.76 -4.66 -6.63
C ILE A 119 -6.44 -5.37 -6.92
N ARG A 120 -5.32 -4.63 -6.94
CA ARG A 120 -3.97 -5.20 -7.13
C ARG A 120 -3.58 -6.17 -6.02
N ALA A 121 -4.06 -5.94 -4.80
CA ALA A 121 -3.89 -6.88 -3.70
C ALA A 121 -4.77 -8.15 -3.84
N GLY A 122 -5.72 -8.21 -4.78
CA GLY A 122 -6.59 -9.37 -5.01
C GLY A 122 -8.01 -9.23 -4.48
N GLY A 123 -8.45 -8.01 -4.17
CA GLY A 123 -9.81 -7.68 -3.78
C GLY A 123 -10.79 -7.68 -4.96
N GLN A 124 -12.06 -7.93 -4.67
CA GLN A 124 -13.18 -7.85 -5.62
C GLN A 124 -14.40 -7.24 -4.90
N GLN A 125 -14.99 -6.20 -5.50
CA GLN A 125 -16.27 -5.64 -5.04
C GLN A 125 -17.40 -6.62 -5.42
N ARG A 126 -18.33 -6.85 -4.50
CA ARG A 126 -19.56 -7.61 -4.71
C ARG A 126 -20.74 -6.83 -4.17
N ALA A 127 -21.93 -7.13 -4.70
CA ALA A 127 -23.19 -6.66 -4.16
C ALA A 127 -23.99 -7.85 -3.65
N ASP A 128 -24.62 -7.67 -2.49
CA ASP A 128 -25.59 -8.63 -1.98
C ASP A 128 -26.86 -8.57 -2.84
N LYS A 129 -27.30 -9.72 -3.35
CA LYS A 129 -28.41 -9.78 -4.32
C LYS A 129 -29.75 -9.34 -3.72
N ALA A 130 -29.92 -9.44 -2.41
CA ALA A 130 -31.17 -9.13 -1.74
C ALA A 130 -31.23 -7.67 -1.28
N SER A 131 -30.15 -7.17 -0.68
CA SER A 131 -30.09 -5.84 -0.08
C SER A 131 -29.47 -4.76 -0.97
N GLN A 132 -28.85 -5.13 -2.10
CA GLN A 132 -28.03 -4.25 -2.94
C GLN A 132 -26.82 -3.63 -2.22
N ASN A 133 -26.58 -3.97 -0.95
CA ASN A 133 -25.43 -3.50 -0.20
C ASN A 133 -24.15 -4.05 -0.80
N THR A 134 -23.14 -3.19 -0.92
CA THR A 134 -21.86 -3.59 -1.50
C THR A 134 -20.87 -4.00 -0.40
N PHE A 135 -20.03 -4.99 -0.72
CA PHE A 135 -19.00 -5.50 0.17
C PHE A 135 -17.81 -6.00 -0.63
N VAL A 136 -16.67 -6.15 0.05
CA VAL A 136 -15.42 -6.60 -0.58
C VAL A 136 -15.11 -8.02 -0.17
N VAL A 137 -14.69 -8.83 -1.13
CA VAL A 137 -14.08 -10.14 -0.89
C VAL A 137 -12.65 -10.15 -1.40
N TRP A 138 -11.84 -11.02 -0.82
CA TRP A 138 -10.40 -11.07 -1.07
C TRP A 138 -9.98 -12.45 -1.46
N HIS A 139 -9.22 -12.56 -2.54
CA HIS A 139 -8.56 -13.81 -2.89
C HIS A 139 -7.66 -14.29 -1.73
N GLU A 140 -7.64 -15.58 -1.42
CA GLU A 140 -6.94 -16.10 -0.24
C GLU A 140 -5.43 -15.79 -0.17
N ILE A 141 -4.84 -15.48 -1.33
CA ILE A 141 -3.45 -15.04 -1.45
C ILE A 141 -3.13 -13.81 -0.57
N VAL A 142 -4.13 -12.98 -0.24
CA VAL A 142 -3.92 -11.81 0.64
C VAL A 142 -3.40 -12.21 2.02
N LEU A 143 -3.70 -13.42 2.48
CA LEU A 143 -3.17 -13.95 3.74
C LEU A 143 -1.65 -14.17 3.69
N ARG A 144 -1.03 -14.13 2.51
CA ARG A 144 0.43 -14.20 2.31
C ARG A 144 1.08 -12.83 2.20
N ASN A 145 0.30 -11.77 2.01
CA ASN A 145 0.83 -10.42 1.89
C ASN A 145 1.56 -10.03 3.19
N LYS A 146 2.85 -9.69 3.05
CA LYS A 146 3.72 -9.39 4.20
C LYS A 146 3.21 -8.20 5.00
N ARG A 147 2.76 -7.14 4.32
CA ARG A 147 2.28 -5.91 4.96
C ARG A 147 0.99 -6.15 5.74
N LEU A 148 0.06 -6.94 5.20
CA LEU A 148 -1.15 -7.30 5.96
C LEU A 148 -0.80 -8.11 7.21
N LYS A 149 0.05 -9.14 7.09
CA LYS A 149 0.50 -9.92 8.25
C LYS A 149 1.15 -9.04 9.31
N GLN A 150 2.07 -8.18 8.89
CA GLN A 150 2.76 -7.27 9.78
C GLN A 150 1.78 -6.35 10.51
N SER A 151 0.81 -5.77 9.81
CA SER A 151 -0.18 -4.87 10.41
C SER A 151 -1.10 -5.59 11.41
N VAL A 152 -1.40 -6.88 11.18
CA VAL A 152 -2.16 -7.73 12.13
C VAL A 152 -1.31 -8.04 13.37
N VAL A 153 -0.05 -8.41 13.18
CA VAL A 153 0.91 -8.68 14.27
C VAL A 153 1.09 -7.44 15.16
N GLU A 154 1.31 -6.28 14.54
CA GLU A 154 1.39 -4.97 15.21
C GLU A 154 0.12 -4.66 15.99
N PHE A 155 -1.05 -4.83 15.36
CA PHE A 155 -2.34 -4.56 16.01
C PHE A 155 -2.62 -5.49 17.20
N LEU A 156 -2.22 -6.76 17.11
CA LEU A 156 -2.38 -7.74 18.19
C LEU A 156 -1.31 -7.61 19.28
N GLY A 157 -0.28 -6.77 19.07
CA GLY A 157 0.81 -6.58 20.01
C GLY A 157 1.70 -7.81 20.20
N GLN A 158 1.71 -8.74 19.24
CA GLN A 158 2.44 -10.02 19.38
C GLN A 158 3.96 -9.83 19.48
N ASP A 159 4.48 -8.77 18.86
CA ASP A 159 5.90 -8.40 18.89
C ASP A 159 6.20 -7.19 19.80
N ALA A 160 5.27 -6.83 20.71
CA ALA A 160 5.45 -5.66 21.56
C ALA A 160 6.72 -5.77 22.45
N GLU A 161 7.05 -6.96 22.93
CA GLU A 161 8.24 -7.18 23.77
C GLU A 161 9.55 -7.16 22.98
N SER A 162 9.56 -7.65 21.72
CA SER A 162 10.74 -7.65 20.86
C SER A 162 11.06 -6.25 20.33
N HIS A 163 10.06 -5.40 20.18
CA HIS A 163 10.20 -3.98 19.84
C HIS A 163 10.27 -3.04 21.06
N SER A 164 10.28 -3.57 22.29
CA SER A 164 10.39 -2.75 23.50
C SER A 164 11.73 -2.01 23.56
N THR A 165 11.67 -0.70 23.76
CA THR A 165 12.85 0.17 23.85
C THR A 165 13.69 -0.10 25.10
N ASP A 166 13.16 -0.79 26.11
CA ASP A 166 13.90 -1.13 27.35
C ASP A 166 15.15 -1.99 27.13
N LYS A 167 15.19 -2.82 26.08
CA LYS A 167 16.41 -3.57 25.70
C LYS A 167 17.34 -2.80 24.76
N SER A 168 16.90 -1.66 24.22
CA SER A 168 17.65 -0.86 23.24
C SER A 168 18.03 0.54 23.73
N TYR A 169 17.59 1.00 24.91
CA TYR A 169 17.80 2.39 25.33
C TYR A 169 19.27 2.88 25.34
N SER A 170 20.23 1.99 25.62
CA SER A 170 21.67 2.32 25.60
C SER A 170 22.32 2.13 24.22
N SER A 171 21.89 1.13 23.45
CA SER A 171 22.45 0.82 22.12
C SER A 171 21.82 1.63 20.99
N PHE A 172 20.55 2.04 21.12
CA PHE A 172 19.78 2.80 20.13
C PHE A 172 20.21 4.27 20.08
N ARG A 173 20.45 4.89 21.24
CA ARG A 173 21.01 6.27 21.32
C ARG A 173 22.45 6.37 20.83
N GLN A 174 23.22 5.27 20.85
CA GLN A 174 24.60 5.26 20.38
C GLN A 174 24.73 4.92 18.88
N LYS A 175 23.67 4.41 18.23
CA LYS A 175 23.74 3.91 16.84
C LYS A 175 22.75 4.54 15.85
N PHE A 176 21.69 5.24 16.28
CA PHE A 176 20.66 5.78 15.39
C PHE A 176 20.45 7.30 15.51
N GLU A 177 20.14 7.94 14.37
CA GLU A 177 20.15 9.38 14.11
C GLU A 177 18.97 10.18 14.66
N ALA A 178 18.03 9.56 15.39
CA ALA A 178 16.84 10.24 15.91
C ALA A 178 17.17 11.12 17.14
N LYS A 179 17.65 12.34 16.87
CA LYS A 179 18.20 13.28 17.87
C LYS A 179 17.14 14.17 18.52
N HIS A 180 16.03 14.41 17.84
CA HIS A 180 15.12 15.51 18.17
C HIS A 180 13.79 14.97 18.67
N ARG A 181 13.37 15.41 19.86
CA ARG A 181 12.09 15.03 20.45
C ARG A 181 11.02 16.08 20.11
N THR A 182 9.89 15.65 19.60
CA THR A 182 8.76 16.51 19.19
C THR A 182 7.78 16.74 20.34
N LEU A 183 6.78 17.60 20.12
CA LEU A 183 5.77 17.97 21.12
C LEU A 183 4.82 16.83 21.47
N ASP A 184 4.48 15.97 20.51
CA ASP A 184 3.60 14.82 20.70
C ASP A 184 4.33 13.57 21.20
N GLY A 185 5.67 13.62 21.21
CA GLY A 185 6.53 12.61 21.81
C GLY A 185 7.31 11.75 20.82
N HIS A 186 7.19 11.96 19.51
CA HIS A 186 8.05 11.30 18.52
C HIS A 186 9.53 11.68 18.68
N TYR A 187 10.40 10.80 18.19
CA TYR A 187 11.82 11.06 18.01
C TYR A 187 12.12 11.06 16.52
N VAL A 188 12.57 12.20 16.00
CA VAL A 188 12.79 12.41 14.57
C VAL A 188 14.27 12.67 14.24
N ARG A 189 14.64 12.43 12.99
CA ARG A 189 16.05 12.42 12.53
C ARG A 189 16.63 13.81 12.27
N SER A 190 15.80 14.78 11.92
CA SER A 190 16.23 16.14 11.57
C SER A 190 15.41 17.25 12.24
N LYS A 191 15.97 18.45 12.30
CA LYS A 191 15.26 19.65 12.78
C LYS A 191 14.07 20.00 11.88
N GLY A 192 14.17 19.75 10.57
CA GLY A 192 13.09 20.01 9.63
C GLY A 192 11.89 19.10 9.88
N GLU A 193 12.12 17.79 10.06
CA GLU A 193 11.07 16.87 10.49
C GLU A 193 10.45 17.29 11.83
N LEU A 194 11.25 17.77 12.81
CA LEU A 194 10.72 18.24 14.09
C LEU A 194 9.76 19.43 13.91
N LEU A 195 10.10 20.38 13.03
CA LEU A 195 9.24 21.54 12.79
C LEU A 195 7.93 21.11 12.11
N ILE A 196 8.00 20.18 11.16
CA ILE A 196 6.83 19.65 10.46
C ILE A 196 5.93 18.85 11.42
N ASP A 197 6.50 17.95 12.23
CA ASP A 197 5.78 17.14 13.21
C ASP A 197 5.06 18.03 14.23
N ASN A 198 5.78 18.98 14.84
CA ASN A 198 5.20 19.93 15.79
C ASN A 198 4.07 20.76 15.16
N TRP A 199 4.22 21.15 13.89
CA TRP A 199 3.18 21.84 13.16
C TRP A 199 1.94 20.95 12.97
N LEU A 200 2.11 19.71 12.52
CA LEU A 200 1.01 18.75 12.34
C LEU A 200 0.28 18.50 13.66
N TYR A 201 1.01 18.33 14.76
CA TYR A 201 0.45 18.16 16.09
C TYR A 201 -0.39 19.37 16.53
N LEU A 202 0.17 20.59 16.45
CA LEU A 202 -0.52 21.82 16.88
C LEU A 202 -1.73 22.14 15.99
N ALA A 203 -1.67 21.79 14.71
CA ALA A 203 -2.78 21.92 13.77
C ALA A 203 -3.89 20.87 13.97
N GLY A 204 -3.72 19.93 14.91
CA GLY A 204 -4.69 18.86 15.17
C GLY A 204 -4.73 17.78 14.07
N VAL A 205 -3.69 17.70 13.25
CA VAL A 205 -3.60 16.73 12.15
C VAL A 205 -3.05 15.42 12.71
N VAL A 206 -3.90 14.39 12.73
CA VAL A 206 -3.49 13.03 13.06
C VAL A 206 -2.44 12.56 12.04
N HIS A 207 -1.30 12.10 12.54
CA HIS A 207 -0.20 11.65 11.71
C HIS A 207 0.54 10.47 12.37
N ALA A 208 1.31 9.74 11.56
CA ALA A 208 2.26 8.73 12.01
C ALA A 208 3.64 9.04 11.44
N TYR A 209 4.69 8.92 12.25
CA TYR A 209 6.08 9.12 11.84
C TYR A 209 6.71 7.82 11.31
N GLU A 210 7.61 7.93 10.33
CA GLU A 210 8.32 6.81 9.70
C GLU A 210 7.39 5.66 9.29
N ARG A 211 6.35 6.00 8.51
CA ARG A 211 5.39 5.01 8.05
C ARG A 211 5.90 4.33 6.77
N GLN A 212 6.08 3.02 6.83
CA GLN A 212 6.35 2.20 5.64
C GLN A 212 5.17 2.22 4.66
N LEU A 213 5.45 2.36 3.37
CA LEU A 213 4.43 2.27 2.32
C LEU A 213 3.83 0.85 2.29
N PRO A 214 2.53 0.69 1.94
CA PRO A 214 1.86 -0.59 1.95
C PRO A 214 2.15 -1.41 0.67
N ILE A 215 3.43 -1.54 0.34
CA ILE A 215 3.97 -2.24 -0.83
C ILE A 215 5.11 -3.17 -0.36
N GLU A 216 5.61 -4.03 -1.25
CA GLU A 216 6.70 -4.94 -0.87
C GLU A 216 8.07 -4.28 -0.83
N GLN A 217 8.28 -3.20 -1.59
CA GLN A 217 9.52 -2.45 -1.54
C GLN A 217 9.66 -1.80 -0.16
N ASP A 218 10.87 -1.87 0.40
CA ASP A 218 11.17 -1.27 1.69
C ASP A 218 11.38 0.25 1.53
N VAL A 219 10.26 0.96 1.42
CA VAL A 219 10.22 2.42 1.29
C VAL A 219 9.47 2.99 2.49
N MET A 220 10.07 4.01 3.10
CA MET A 220 9.56 4.69 4.27
C MET A 220 9.21 6.13 3.89
N SER A 221 8.01 6.56 4.29
CA SER A 221 7.63 7.98 4.29
C SER A 221 8.06 8.63 5.60
N ASP A 222 8.28 9.95 5.60
CA ASP A 222 8.55 10.65 6.85
C ASP A 222 7.29 10.73 7.70
N PHE A 223 6.15 11.05 7.07
CA PHE A 223 4.85 11.07 7.74
C PHE A 223 3.75 10.45 6.90
N TYR A 224 2.79 9.82 7.57
CA TYR A 224 1.53 9.39 6.98
C TYR A 224 0.35 10.06 7.67
N LEU A 225 -0.56 10.63 6.88
CA LEU A 225 -1.74 11.35 7.34
C LEU A 225 -3.00 10.51 7.02
N PRO A 226 -3.51 9.71 7.98
CA PRO A 226 -4.61 8.77 7.73
C PRO A 226 -5.92 9.46 7.31
N GLY A 227 -6.16 10.70 7.74
CA GLY A 227 -7.38 11.44 7.42
C GLY A 227 -7.58 11.67 5.91
N GLY A 228 -6.49 11.88 5.17
CA GLY A 228 -6.51 12.09 3.72
C GLY A 228 -5.85 10.96 2.92
N LYS A 229 -5.41 9.89 3.59
CA LYS A 229 -4.61 8.79 3.00
C LYS A 229 -3.47 9.32 2.13
N VAL A 230 -2.71 10.25 2.69
CA VAL A 230 -1.63 10.98 2.01
C VAL A 230 -0.35 10.88 2.82
N TYR A 231 0.75 10.70 2.12
CA TYR A 231 2.08 10.68 2.70
C TYR A 231 2.70 12.06 2.59
N LEU A 232 3.56 12.41 3.53
CA LEU A 232 4.34 13.63 3.50
C LEU A 232 5.83 13.28 3.57
N GLN A 233 6.59 13.85 2.63
CA GLN A 233 8.04 13.69 2.56
C GLN A 233 8.72 15.05 2.67
N PHE A 234 9.67 15.14 3.60
CA PHE A 234 10.58 16.24 3.74
C PHE A 234 11.88 15.95 2.98
N TRP A 235 12.24 16.83 2.05
CA TRP A 235 13.40 16.64 1.18
C TRP A 235 14.71 17.20 1.75
N GLY A 236 14.80 17.27 3.07
CA GLY A 236 15.95 17.81 3.78
C GLY A 236 16.46 16.90 4.89
N SER A 237 17.64 17.24 5.37
CA SER A 237 18.30 16.64 6.52
C SER A 237 19.02 17.72 7.32
N ASP A 238 19.56 17.37 8.49
CA ASP A 238 20.43 18.26 9.27
C ASP A 238 21.71 18.64 8.50
N THR A 239 22.07 17.90 7.45
CA THR A 239 23.29 18.09 6.64
C THR A 239 23.04 18.74 5.27
N GLY A 240 21.78 18.98 4.88
CA GLY A 240 21.44 19.58 3.59
C GLY A 240 20.25 18.92 2.89
N GLU A 241 19.98 19.34 1.67
CA GLU A 241 18.87 18.81 0.85
C GLU A 241 19.23 17.49 0.17
N MET A 242 18.22 16.64 -0.05
CA MET A 242 18.35 15.43 -0.85
C MET A 242 18.53 15.76 -2.35
N LEU A 243 19.35 14.97 -3.04
CA LEU A 243 19.60 15.14 -4.48
C LEU A 243 18.32 14.94 -5.30
N GLU A 244 18.13 15.72 -6.37
CA GLU A 244 16.93 15.61 -7.23
C GLU A 244 16.76 14.20 -7.81
N ALA A 245 17.85 13.55 -8.22
CA ALA A 245 17.80 12.20 -8.77
C ALA A 245 17.30 11.14 -7.76
N GLU A 246 17.48 11.36 -6.46
CA GLU A 246 16.96 10.48 -5.40
C GLU A 246 15.48 10.77 -5.14
N ARG A 247 15.11 12.04 -5.13
CA ARG A 247 13.70 12.48 -5.02
C ARG A 247 12.84 11.92 -6.13
N GLU A 248 13.31 11.98 -7.37
CA GLU A 248 12.62 11.41 -8.54
C GLU A 248 12.42 9.89 -8.43
N LYS A 249 13.41 9.15 -7.92
CA LYS A 249 13.26 7.70 -7.69
C LYS A 249 12.15 7.42 -6.68
N ILE A 250 12.07 8.21 -5.61
CA ILE A 250 11.03 8.06 -4.60
C ILE A 250 9.68 8.44 -5.20
N ARG A 251 9.55 9.59 -5.88
CA ARG A 251 8.32 10.01 -6.58
C ARG A 251 7.78 8.94 -7.53
N ALA A 252 8.67 8.33 -8.32
CA ALA A 252 8.28 7.26 -9.25
C ALA A 252 7.60 6.08 -8.54
N VAL A 253 8.00 5.74 -7.31
CA VAL A 253 7.32 4.70 -6.51
C VAL A 253 5.92 5.15 -6.11
N TYR A 254 5.75 6.39 -5.65
CA TYR A 254 4.43 6.93 -5.31
C TYR A 254 3.51 6.96 -6.53
N GLU A 255 3.99 7.45 -7.68
CA GLU A 255 3.24 7.50 -8.93
C GLU A 255 2.86 6.11 -9.43
N GLN A 256 3.81 5.17 -9.48
CA GLN A 256 3.56 3.78 -9.92
C GLN A 256 2.46 3.11 -9.09
N HIS A 257 2.42 3.41 -7.79
CA HIS A 257 1.45 2.82 -6.88
C HIS A 257 0.21 3.70 -6.64
N ASN A 258 0.10 4.85 -7.32
CA ASN A 258 -1.01 5.81 -7.19
C ASN A 258 -1.21 6.27 -5.73
N PHE A 259 -0.11 6.53 -5.02
CA PHE A 259 -0.11 7.08 -3.67
C PHE A 259 -0.04 8.59 -3.69
N ASN A 260 -0.85 9.22 -2.85
CA ASN A 260 -0.83 10.67 -2.67
C ASN A 260 0.43 11.09 -1.91
N LEU A 261 1.14 12.09 -2.42
CA LEU A 261 2.37 12.61 -1.82
C LEU A 261 2.29 14.13 -1.64
N ILE A 262 2.55 14.60 -0.43
CA ILE A 262 2.85 15.99 -0.10
C ILE A 262 4.37 16.09 0.07
N GLU A 263 4.96 17.04 -0.63
CA GLU A 263 6.39 17.30 -0.53
C GLU A 263 6.63 18.56 0.28
N VAL A 264 7.69 18.61 1.09
CA VAL A 264 8.14 19.82 1.80
C VAL A 264 9.64 19.99 1.56
N LYS A 265 10.05 21.18 1.12
CA LYS A 265 11.47 21.52 0.93
C LYS A 265 12.02 22.30 2.14
N PRO A 266 13.34 22.24 2.39
CA PRO A 266 13.98 23.03 3.46
C PRO A 266 13.68 24.53 3.39
N SER A 267 13.57 25.10 2.18
CA SER A 267 13.22 26.50 1.95
C SER A 267 11.77 26.88 2.29
N GLU A 268 10.94 25.91 2.68
CA GLU A 268 9.52 26.11 3.04
C GLU A 268 9.28 26.00 4.55
N LEU A 269 10.29 25.63 5.35
CA LEU A 269 10.15 25.39 6.80
C LEU A 269 9.75 26.64 7.59
N ASP A 270 10.10 27.83 7.12
CA ASP A 270 9.70 29.10 7.72
C ASP A 270 8.26 29.52 7.36
N LYS A 271 7.61 28.79 6.46
CA LYS A 271 6.29 29.12 5.87
C LYS A 271 5.30 27.96 5.94
N LEU A 272 5.46 27.05 6.90
CA LEU A 272 4.60 25.87 7.04
C LEU A 272 3.11 26.25 7.17
N ASP A 273 2.79 27.33 7.91
CA ASP A 273 1.43 27.87 8.05
C ASP A 273 0.80 28.34 6.74
N GLU A 274 1.60 28.71 5.74
CA GLU A 274 1.10 29.12 4.43
C GLU A 274 0.97 27.94 3.45
N VAL A 275 1.89 26.99 3.56
CA VAL A 275 2.09 25.92 2.58
C VAL A 275 1.27 24.69 2.92
N LEU A 276 1.34 24.20 4.16
CA LEU A 276 0.72 22.94 4.55
C LEU A 276 -0.81 23.01 4.51
N PRO A 277 -1.51 24.04 5.02
CA PRO A 277 -2.97 24.09 4.95
C PRO A 277 -3.51 24.00 3.51
N LYS A 278 -2.82 24.63 2.55
CA LYS A 278 -3.22 24.59 1.14
C LYS A 278 -3.04 23.18 0.55
N ARG A 279 -1.92 22.52 0.82
CA ARG A 279 -1.62 21.15 0.34
C ARG A 279 -2.53 20.11 0.99
N LEU A 280 -2.75 20.21 2.30
CA LEU A 280 -3.61 19.31 3.08
C LEU A 280 -5.07 19.34 2.62
N ARG A 281 -5.58 20.53 2.29
CA ARG A 281 -6.97 20.71 1.84
C ARG A 281 -7.28 19.94 0.56
N LEU A 282 -6.30 19.73 -0.32
CA LEU A 282 -6.45 18.92 -1.54
C LEU A 282 -6.83 17.46 -1.23
N PHE A 283 -6.51 16.99 -0.02
CA PHE A 283 -6.78 15.64 0.46
C PHE A 283 -7.88 15.61 1.53
N GLY A 284 -8.68 16.69 1.64
CA GLY A 284 -9.77 16.79 2.61
C GLY A 284 -9.31 16.91 4.06
N ILE A 285 -8.03 17.16 4.31
CA ILE A 285 -7.50 17.39 5.66
C ILE A 285 -7.66 18.87 5.99
N GLN A 286 -8.38 19.15 7.06
CA GLN A 286 -8.51 20.49 7.62
C GLN A 286 -7.45 20.70 8.70
N ALA A 287 -6.82 21.88 8.66
CA ALA A 287 -5.93 22.38 9.68
C ALA A 287 -6.51 23.71 10.15
N TYR A 288 -6.78 23.81 11.46
CA TYR A 288 -7.51 24.90 12.13
C TYR A 288 -9.01 24.97 11.85
#